data_AF-A0AA34YZN3-F1
#
_entry.id   AF-A0AA34YZN3-F1
#
_cell.length_a   1.000
_cell.length_b   1.000
_cell.length_c   1.000
_cell.angle_alpha   90.00
_cell.angle_beta   90.00
_cell.angle_gamma   90.00
#
_symmetry.space_group_name_H-M   'P 1'
#
loop_
_entity.id
_entity.type
_entity.pdbx_description
1 polymer ?
#
loop_
_entity_poly.entity_id
_entity_poly.type
_entity_poly.pdbx_seq_one_letter_code
_entity_poly.pdbx_strand_id
1 'polypeptide(L)'
;MSTMWETLGIEPTTDESTIRRAYARELKLHRPDQDPQGYQLLREAFDAAKAFAKGEIIWLDDDNVKAVINLDRALSELPQAESQEAVQPALPPQPDWQRETLEEDAERFSVQLLADESDALNVLRFYLDHHLPDALEARRVFSLELAQALSQRPGISRSLVNNVSDIMGWDLGGYRDSQLPYWIVHALETQIEATAADHHWDYLRRQASLDRQSRLAWRILSGEIAHLSWWARLIPDFVQVLLNQVAEIKNAYPQLLERVNPALLRLLSTPTPAVSWGALIAIWFWGFALYIQVRADEHLVWQAVTMVGIVILYLWGAPVLLACYERKALLARISHIFFWLLSWVIMAVPLFHIYVLLYHYPPASAGVARVCMFTAVIAYPVWWLVRSNLHQWYAIPFNGVVKLIMLPILFLKQLPPMVNVVGLIILPPLYSYVIKWLYFFN
;
A
#
# COMPACT_ATOMS: atom_id res chain seq x y z
N MET A 1 -24.58 -9.75 22.06
CA MET A 1 -24.54 -10.40 20.74
C MET A 1 -25.97 -10.72 20.39
N SER A 2 -26.46 -10.30 19.21
CA SER A 2 -27.83 -10.58 18.79
C SER A 2 -27.96 -12.04 18.40
N THR A 3 -29.02 -12.70 18.84
CA THR A 3 -29.25 -14.11 18.50
C THR A 3 -29.61 -14.25 17.01
N MET A 4 -29.40 -15.44 16.41
CA MET A 4 -29.76 -15.66 14.99
C MET A 4 -31.24 -15.41 14.71
N TRP A 5 -32.09 -15.67 15.71
CA TRP A 5 -33.54 -15.45 15.69
C TRP A 5 -33.91 -13.96 15.74
N GLU A 6 -33.20 -13.16 16.55
CA GLU A 6 -33.33 -11.70 16.56
C GLU A 6 -32.93 -11.08 15.22
N THR A 7 -31.87 -11.60 14.59
CA THR A 7 -31.38 -11.11 13.30
C THR A 7 -32.35 -11.43 12.15
N LEU A 8 -33.06 -12.56 12.23
CA LEU A 8 -34.12 -12.92 11.27
C LEU A 8 -35.49 -12.34 11.64
N GLY A 9 -35.65 -11.79 12.84
CA GLY A 9 -36.91 -11.23 13.35
C GLY A 9 -38.04 -12.26 13.46
N ILE A 10 -37.70 -13.49 13.88
CA ILE A 10 -38.64 -14.61 14.08
C ILE A 10 -38.33 -15.34 15.39
N GLU A 11 -39.32 -16.05 15.94
CA GLU A 11 -39.09 -16.93 17.09
C GLU A 11 -38.35 -18.22 16.67
N PRO A 12 -37.64 -18.89 17.60
CA PRO A 12 -36.97 -20.16 17.32
C PRO A 12 -37.92 -21.21 16.75
N THR A 13 -37.62 -21.70 15.55
CA THR A 13 -38.49 -22.63 14.82
C THR A 13 -37.70 -23.66 14.04
N THR A 14 -38.29 -24.85 13.83
CA THR A 14 -37.75 -25.91 12.97
C THR A 14 -38.39 -25.92 11.59
N ASP A 15 -39.34 -25.02 11.31
CA ASP A 15 -39.98 -24.88 10.00
C ASP A 15 -39.09 -24.08 9.03
N GLU A 16 -38.41 -24.79 8.13
CA GLU A 16 -37.55 -24.19 7.10
C GLU A 16 -38.28 -23.16 6.21
N SER A 17 -39.59 -23.33 5.99
CA SER A 17 -40.35 -22.43 5.13
C SER A 17 -40.49 -21.03 5.76
N THR A 18 -40.66 -20.99 7.09
CA THR A 18 -40.72 -19.75 7.88
C THR A 18 -39.36 -19.06 7.93
N ILE A 19 -38.26 -19.80 8.07
CA ILE A 19 -36.89 -19.27 8.07
C ILE A 19 -36.53 -18.63 6.70
N ARG A 20 -36.85 -19.31 5.58
CA ARG A 20 -36.60 -18.76 4.24
C ARG A 20 -37.42 -17.50 3.95
N ARG A 21 -38.66 -17.46 4.42
CA ARG A 21 -39.54 -16.29 4.25
C ARG A 21 -39.03 -15.08 5.05
N ALA A 22 -38.53 -15.31 6.26
CA ALA A 22 -37.92 -14.26 7.08
C ALA A 22 -36.64 -13.71 6.43
N TYR A 23 -35.76 -14.59 5.95
CA TYR A 23 -34.56 -14.19 5.21
C TYR A 23 -34.89 -13.36 3.97
N ALA A 24 -35.90 -13.77 3.18
CA ALA A 24 -36.33 -13.02 2.00
C ALA A 24 -36.95 -11.65 2.32
N ARG A 25 -37.47 -11.45 3.54
CA ARG A 25 -37.96 -10.14 4.01
C ARG A 25 -36.79 -9.23 4.35
N GLU A 26 -35.85 -9.70 5.17
CA GLU A 26 -34.71 -8.91 5.64
C GLU A 26 -33.69 -8.62 4.52
N LEU A 27 -33.56 -9.54 3.55
CA LEU A 27 -32.70 -9.37 2.38
C LEU A 27 -33.12 -8.17 1.50
N LYS A 28 -34.39 -7.77 1.55
CA LYS A 28 -34.86 -6.58 0.82
C LYS A 28 -34.38 -5.27 1.46
N LEU A 29 -34.10 -5.30 2.76
CA LEU A 29 -33.63 -4.15 3.53
C LEU A 29 -32.10 -4.07 3.53
N HIS A 30 -31.42 -5.20 3.75
CA HIS A 30 -29.96 -5.29 3.73
C HIS A 30 -29.46 -5.79 2.37
N ARG A 31 -29.42 -4.87 1.39
CA ARG A 31 -28.85 -5.15 0.07
C ARG A 31 -27.31 -5.10 0.13
N PRO A 32 -26.60 -6.06 -0.49
CA PRO A 32 -25.14 -6.15 -0.42
C PRO A 32 -24.42 -4.91 -0.96
N ASP A 33 -25.05 -4.17 -1.88
CA ASP A 33 -24.49 -2.94 -2.45
C ASP A 33 -24.54 -1.73 -1.49
N GLN A 34 -25.42 -1.76 -0.48
CA GLN A 34 -25.66 -0.65 0.44
C GLN A 34 -25.16 -0.94 1.87
N ASP A 35 -25.21 -2.20 2.29
CA ASP A 35 -24.81 -2.63 3.63
C ASP A 35 -24.16 -4.03 3.60
N PRO A 36 -22.87 -4.13 3.27
CA PRO A 36 -22.18 -5.41 3.16
C PRO A 36 -22.02 -6.12 4.51
N GLN A 37 -21.89 -5.38 5.61
CA GLN A 37 -21.78 -5.97 6.96
C GLN A 37 -23.12 -6.51 7.47
N GLY A 38 -24.22 -5.78 7.27
CA GLY A 38 -25.56 -6.26 7.62
C GLY A 38 -25.99 -7.47 6.78
N TYR A 39 -25.60 -7.52 5.51
CA TYR A 39 -25.85 -8.70 4.67
C TYR A 39 -25.09 -9.95 5.16
N GLN A 40 -23.83 -9.81 5.58
CA GLN A 40 -23.03 -10.91 6.14
C GLN A 40 -23.66 -11.46 7.41
N LEU A 41 -24.03 -10.59 8.36
CA LEU A 41 -24.70 -11.00 9.60
C LEU A 41 -26.04 -11.70 9.36
N LEU A 42 -26.83 -11.18 8.41
CA LEU A 42 -28.10 -11.81 8.02
C LEU A 42 -27.88 -13.20 7.40
N ARG A 43 -26.81 -13.37 6.63
CA ARG A 43 -26.48 -14.65 5.99
C ARG A 43 -26.04 -15.68 7.02
N GLU A 44 -25.17 -15.30 7.94
CA GLU A 44 -24.71 -16.15 9.04
C GLU A 44 -25.89 -16.60 9.91
N ALA A 45 -26.83 -15.69 10.23
CA ALA A 45 -28.03 -16.02 10.98
C ALA A 45 -28.96 -17.01 10.25
N PHE A 46 -29.12 -16.86 8.93
CA PHE A 46 -29.91 -17.78 8.11
C PHE A 46 -29.30 -19.18 8.04
N ASP A 47 -27.99 -19.27 7.82
CA ASP A 47 -27.28 -20.55 7.73
C ASP A 47 -27.29 -21.28 9.09
N ALA A 48 -27.14 -20.54 10.20
CA ALA A 48 -27.26 -21.10 11.56
C ALA A 48 -28.69 -21.58 11.88
N ALA A 49 -29.73 -20.82 11.52
CA ALA A 49 -31.12 -21.22 11.73
C ALA A 49 -31.51 -22.45 10.88
N LYS A 50 -30.96 -22.56 9.66
CA LYS A 50 -31.16 -23.72 8.78
C LYS A 50 -30.47 -24.97 9.33
N ALA A 51 -29.28 -24.85 9.91
CA ALA A 51 -28.59 -25.95 10.58
C ALA A 51 -29.36 -26.42 11.83
N PHE A 52 -29.96 -25.50 12.57
CA PHE A 52 -30.87 -25.81 13.68
C PHE A 52 -32.12 -26.57 13.23
N ALA A 53 -32.78 -26.13 12.14
CA ALA A 53 -33.96 -26.79 11.60
C ALA A 53 -33.69 -28.23 11.11
N LYS A 54 -32.46 -28.50 10.66
CA LYS A 54 -31.99 -29.84 10.26
C LYS A 54 -31.60 -30.75 11.42
N GLY A 55 -31.65 -30.24 12.66
CA GLY A 55 -31.26 -31.00 13.86
C GLY A 55 -29.74 -31.23 14.00
N GLU A 56 -28.92 -30.52 13.23
CA GLU A 56 -27.45 -30.62 13.29
C GLU A 56 -26.86 -29.82 14.46
N ILE A 57 -27.65 -28.93 15.10
CA ILE A 57 -27.20 -28.08 16.22
C ILE A 57 -28.31 -28.00 17.27
N ILE A 58 -28.00 -28.32 18.54
CA ILE A 58 -28.83 -27.98 19.69
C ILE A 58 -28.17 -26.80 20.41
N TRP A 59 -28.89 -25.68 20.51
CA TRP A 59 -28.50 -24.56 21.36
C TRP A 59 -29.02 -24.81 22.78
N LEU A 60 -28.10 -24.89 23.76
CA LEU A 60 -28.41 -24.76 25.18
C LEU A 60 -27.69 -23.50 25.67
N ASP A 61 -28.41 -22.68 26.44
CA ASP A 61 -27.94 -21.39 26.91
C ASP A 61 -26.78 -21.55 27.92
N ASP A 62 -25.84 -20.61 27.84
CA ASP A 62 -24.69 -20.31 28.71
C ASP A 62 -23.48 -21.29 28.81
N ASP A 63 -22.33 -20.80 28.32
CA ASP A 63 -20.94 -21.01 28.77
C ASP A 63 -20.14 -22.34 28.62
N ASN A 64 -20.54 -23.34 27.82
CA ASN A 64 -19.59 -24.44 27.49
C ASN A 64 -19.89 -25.22 26.19
N VAL A 65 -19.02 -25.13 25.18
CA VAL A 65 -19.14 -25.93 23.95
C VAL A 65 -18.48 -27.30 24.15
N LYS A 66 -19.29 -28.35 24.32
CA LYS A 66 -18.89 -29.74 24.03
C LYS A 66 -19.74 -30.28 22.89
N ALA A 67 -19.11 -30.52 21.75
CA ALA A 67 -19.69 -31.38 20.72
C ALA A 67 -19.83 -32.80 21.29
N VAL A 68 -21.06 -33.29 21.43
CA VAL A 68 -21.35 -34.70 21.62
C VAL A 68 -22.43 -35.09 20.61
N ILE A 69 -21.99 -35.73 19.53
CA ILE A 69 -22.87 -36.49 18.65
C ILE A 69 -23.30 -37.72 19.44
N ASN A 70 -24.56 -37.80 19.86
CA ASN A 70 -25.08 -39.00 20.51
C ASN A 70 -25.47 -40.02 19.42
N LEU A 71 -24.46 -40.77 18.99
CA LEU A 71 -24.50 -41.76 17.91
C LEU A 71 -25.58 -42.85 18.15
N ASP A 72 -25.97 -43.11 19.41
CA ASP A 72 -26.92 -44.18 19.77
C ASP A 72 -28.38 -43.90 19.36
N ARG A 73 -28.80 -42.63 19.31
CA ARG A 73 -30.19 -42.29 18.95
C ARG A 73 -30.41 -42.31 17.43
N ALA A 74 -29.40 -41.89 16.66
CA ALA A 74 -29.44 -41.95 15.20
C ALA A 74 -29.47 -43.40 14.67
N LEU A 75 -28.86 -44.34 15.40
CA LEU A 75 -28.91 -45.77 15.07
C LEU A 75 -30.25 -46.43 15.45
N SER A 76 -31.01 -45.85 16.37
CA SER A 76 -32.27 -46.42 16.89
C SER A 76 -33.51 -46.02 16.08
N GLU A 77 -33.44 -44.95 15.26
CA GLU A 77 -34.56 -44.44 14.47
C GLU A 77 -34.50 -44.82 12.98
N LEU A 78 -33.60 -45.74 12.59
CA LEU A 78 -33.70 -46.40 11.29
C LEU A 78 -34.98 -47.27 11.27
N PRO A 79 -35.91 -47.06 10.33
CA PRO A 79 -37.08 -47.93 10.21
C PRO A 79 -36.61 -49.37 9.99
N GLN A 80 -36.98 -50.28 10.89
CA GLN A 80 -36.90 -51.72 10.63
C GLN A 80 -37.91 -52.04 9.53
N ALA A 81 -37.47 -51.93 8.27
CA ALA A 81 -38.21 -52.43 7.13
C ALA A 81 -38.24 -53.96 7.24
N GLU A 82 -39.45 -54.46 7.44
CA GLU A 82 -39.78 -55.87 7.49
C GLU A 82 -39.26 -56.62 6.27
N SER A 83 -38.80 -57.84 6.54
CA SER A 83 -38.32 -58.86 5.62
C SER A 83 -39.23 -59.06 4.41
N GLN A 84 -38.83 -58.52 3.26
CA GLN A 84 -39.24 -59.02 1.96
C GLN A 84 -37.97 -59.35 1.17
N GLU A 85 -37.89 -60.57 0.65
CA GLU A 85 -36.82 -61.05 -0.22
C GLU A 85 -36.62 -60.09 -1.39
N ALA A 86 -35.66 -59.18 -1.28
CA ALA A 86 -35.24 -58.26 -2.31
C ALA A 86 -33.78 -58.57 -2.65
N VAL A 87 -33.55 -58.82 -3.93
CA VAL A 87 -32.27 -58.98 -4.64
C VAL A 87 -31.18 -58.13 -3.99
N GLN A 88 -30.03 -58.75 -3.68
CA GLN A 88 -28.82 -58.05 -3.22
C GLN A 88 -28.55 -56.83 -4.12
N PRO A 89 -28.46 -55.59 -3.59
CA PRO A 89 -27.87 -54.51 -4.35
C PRO A 89 -26.43 -54.93 -4.64
N ALA A 90 -26.10 -55.11 -5.92
CA ALA A 90 -24.72 -55.27 -6.32
C ALA A 90 -23.92 -54.12 -5.70
N LEU A 91 -22.79 -54.45 -5.06
CA LEU A 91 -21.78 -53.45 -4.68
C LEU A 91 -21.61 -52.50 -5.88
N PRO A 92 -21.64 -51.17 -5.70
CA PRO A 92 -21.32 -50.27 -6.79
C PRO A 92 -19.98 -50.72 -7.38
N PRO A 93 -19.84 -50.78 -8.72
CA PRO A 93 -18.60 -51.20 -9.35
C PRO A 93 -17.45 -50.39 -8.75
N GLN A 94 -16.41 -51.08 -8.27
CA GLN A 94 -15.21 -50.40 -7.81
C GLN A 94 -14.71 -49.52 -8.97
N PRO A 95 -14.39 -48.24 -8.71
CA PRO A 95 -13.90 -47.36 -9.76
C PRO A 95 -12.65 -47.97 -10.39
N ASP A 96 -12.58 -47.99 -11.73
CA ASP A 96 -11.43 -48.45 -12.52
C ASP A 96 -10.22 -47.48 -12.44
N TRP A 97 -10.19 -46.64 -11.40
CA TRP A 97 -9.16 -45.63 -11.17
C TRP A 97 -8.73 -45.64 -9.70
N GLN A 98 -7.44 -45.45 -9.48
CA GLN A 98 -6.82 -45.49 -8.17
C GLN A 98 -6.39 -44.08 -7.76
N ARG A 99 -6.73 -43.67 -6.54
CA ARG A 99 -6.40 -42.34 -6.02
C ARG A 99 -4.88 -42.07 -6.03
N GLU A 100 -4.09 -43.05 -5.64
CA GLU A 100 -2.63 -42.97 -5.56
C GLU A 100 -2.01 -42.60 -6.92
N THR A 101 -2.52 -43.19 -8.02
CA THR A 101 -2.04 -42.87 -9.38
C THR A 101 -2.30 -41.42 -9.78
N LEU A 102 -3.46 -40.87 -9.38
CA LEU A 102 -3.82 -39.48 -9.67
C LEU A 102 -3.00 -38.50 -8.83
N GLU A 103 -2.65 -38.86 -7.60
CA GLU A 103 -1.78 -38.07 -6.72
C GLU A 103 -0.35 -38.02 -7.29
N GLU A 104 0.20 -39.15 -7.73
CA GLU A 104 1.50 -39.22 -8.38
C GLU A 104 1.54 -38.39 -9.69
N ASP A 105 0.48 -38.49 -10.51
CA ASP A 105 0.36 -37.69 -11.73
C ASP A 105 0.28 -36.19 -11.42
N ALA A 106 -0.51 -35.79 -10.42
CA ALA A 106 -0.62 -34.41 -9.98
C ALA A 106 0.73 -33.85 -9.50
N GLU A 107 1.47 -34.62 -8.70
CA GLU A 107 2.82 -34.27 -8.27
C GLU A 107 3.77 -34.13 -9.45
N ARG A 108 3.74 -35.05 -10.41
CA ARG A 108 4.56 -34.97 -11.62
C ARG A 108 4.26 -33.71 -12.43
N PHE A 109 2.99 -33.37 -12.63
CA PHE A 109 2.59 -32.16 -13.34
C PHE A 109 3.03 -30.91 -12.59
N SER A 110 2.91 -30.88 -11.26
CA SER A 110 3.36 -29.75 -10.47
C SER A 110 4.86 -29.46 -10.65
N VAL A 111 5.71 -30.48 -10.79
CA VAL A 111 7.14 -30.29 -11.12
C VAL A 111 7.34 -29.76 -12.54
N GLN A 112 6.66 -30.37 -13.52
CA GLN A 112 6.82 -30.02 -14.93
C GLN A 112 6.39 -28.58 -15.22
N LEU A 113 5.28 -28.14 -14.60
CA LEU A 113 4.74 -26.79 -14.73
C LEU A 113 5.71 -25.70 -14.26
N LEU A 114 6.55 -25.96 -13.25
CA LEU A 114 7.57 -25.00 -12.81
C LEU A 114 8.84 -25.03 -13.70
N ALA A 115 9.14 -26.17 -14.34
CA ALA A 115 10.32 -26.31 -15.17
C ALA A 115 10.12 -25.70 -16.57
N ASP A 116 9.01 -26.03 -17.21
CA ASP A 116 8.59 -25.49 -18.50
C ASP A 116 7.08 -25.30 -18.53
N GLU A 117 6.64 -24.09 -18.21
CA GLU A 117 5.22 -23.73 -18.14
C GLU A 117 4.50 -24.01 -19.46
N SER A 118 5.08 -23.64 -20.60
CA SER A 118 4.37 -23.68 -21.88
C SER A 118 4.15 -25.11 -22.36
N ASP A 119 5.19 -25.93 -22.29
CA ASP A 119 5.10 -27.33 -22.70
C ASP A 119 4.22 -28.14 -21.72
N ALA A 120 4.39 -27.93 -20.42
CA ALA A 120 3.63 -28.66 -19.41
C ALA A 120 2.12 -28.36 -19.46
N LEU A 121 1.70 -27.12 -19.76
CA LEU A 121 0.28 -26.78 -19.92
C LEU A 121 -0.36 -27.53 -21.10
N ASN A 122 0.38 -27.72 -22.20
CA ASN A 122 -0.10 -28.51 -23.34
C ASN A 122 -0.23 -30.01 -22.99
N VAL A 123 0.75 -30.56 -22.28
CA VAL A 123 0.71 -31.95 -21.81
C VAL A 123 -0.45 -32.16 -20.82
N LEU A 124 -0.66 -31.21 -19.91
CA LEU A 124 -1.77 -31.25 -18.95
C LEU A 124 -3.12 -31.30 -19.68
N ARG A 125 -3.30 -30.44 -20.70
CA ARG A 125 -4.53 -30.44 -21.51
C ARG A 125 -4.75 -31.77 -22.22
N PHE A 126 -3.69 -32.31 -22.84
CA PHE A 126 -3.75 -33.61 -23.50
C PHE A 126 -4.12 -34.74 -22.53
N TYR A 127 -3.54 -34.73 -21.33
CA TYR A 127 -3.83 -35.71 -20.28
C TYR A 127 -5.29 -35.66 -19.81
N LEU A 128 -5.83 -34.45 -19.57
CA LEU A 128 -7.23 -34.29 -19.17
C LEU A 128 -8.21 -34.79 -20.23
N ASP A 129 -7.86 -34.66 -21.52
CA ASP A 129 -8.74 -35.07 -22.64
C ASP A 129 -8.65 -36.58 -22.96
N HIS A 130 -7.50 -37.23 -22.75
CA HIS A 130 -7.24 -38.59 -23.26
C HIS A 130 -6.90 -39.64 -22.20
N HIS A 131 -6.36 -39.24 -21.05
CA HIS A 131 -5.82 -40.15 -20.05
C HIS A 131 -6.58 -40.14 -18.73
N LEU A 132 -7.21 -39.01 -18.39
CA LEU A 132 -8.01 -38.91 -17.19
C LEU A 132 -9.28 -39.80 -17.33
N PRO A 133 -9.61 -40.64 -16.34
CA PRO A 133 -10.82 -41.44 -16.35
C PRO A 133 -12.08 -40.57 -16.51
N ASP A 134 -13.07 -41.04 -17.27
CA ASP A 134 -14.37 -40.37 -17.47
C ASP A 134 -15.27 -40.50 -16.22
N ALA A 135 -14.76 -40.00 -15.09
CA ALA A 135 -15.43 -39.99 -13.80
C ALA A 135 -15.26 -38.60 -13.17
N LEU A 136 -16.39 -37.98 -12.81
CA LEU A 136 -16.41 -36.65 -12.19
C LEU A 136 -15.60 -36.61 -10.88
N GLU A 137 -15.61 -37.71 -10.13
CA GLU A 137 -14.81 -37.87 -8.91
C GLU A 137 -13.31 -37.91 -9.20
N ALA A 138 -12.86 -38.65 -10.23
CA ALA A 138 -11.45 -38.71 -10.61
C ALA A 138 -10.93 -37.31 -10.98
N ARG A 139 -11.72 -36.54 -11.74
CA ARG A 139 -11.39 -35.15 -12.08
C ARG A 139 -11.31 -34.25 -10.85
N ARG A 140 -12.26 -34.37 -9.91
CA ARG A 140 -12.26 -33.60 -8.66
C ARG A 140 -11.05 -33.93 -7.79
N VAL A 141 -10.71 -35.22 -7.67
CA VAL A 141 -9.54 -35.68 -6.91
C VAL A 141 -8.26 -35.15 -7.54
N PHE A 142 -8.03 -35.39 -8.84
CA PHE A 142 -6.86 -34.89 -9.54
C PHE A 142 -6.72 -33.37 -9.44
N SER A 143 -7.83 -32.63 -9.59
CA SER A 143 -7.88 -31.18 -9.40
C SER A 143 -7.44 -30.73 -8.01
N LEU A 144 -7.89 -31.42 -6.97
CA LEU A 144 -7.52 -31.12 -5.58
C LEU A 144 -6.03 -31.40 -5.35
N GLU A 145 -5.56 -32.58 -5.77
CA GLU A 145 -4.18 -33.00 -5.57
C GLU A 145 -3.21 -32.08 -6.34
N LEU A 146 -3.54 -31.67 -7.57
CA LEU A 146 -2.73 -30.74 -8.35
C LEU A 146 -2.64 -29.36 -7.68
N ALA A 147 -3.78 -28.83 -7.22
CA ALA A 147 -3.80 -27.54 -6.54
C ALA A 147 -3.02 -27.58 -5.21
N GLN A 148 -3.13 -28.69 -4.47
CA GLN A 148 -2.36 -28.92 -3.26
C GLN A 148 -0.85 -29.01 -3.55
N ALA A 149 -0.43 -29.80 -4.53
CA ALA A 149 0.97 -29.94 -4.92
C ALA A 149 1.57 -28.60 -5.37
N LEU A 150 0.83 -27.80 -6.14
CA LEU A 150 1.26 -26.45 -6.52
C LEU A 150 1.40 -25.51 -5.31
N SER A 151 0.45 -25.55 -4.36
CA SER A 151 0.49 -24.70 -3.16
C SER A 151 1.69 -24.97 -2.25
N GLN A 152 2.24 -26.18 -2.28
CA GLN A 152 3.40 -26.55 -1.48
C GLN A 152 4.75 -26.24 -2.16
N ARG A 153 4.74 -25.86 -3.45
CA ARG A 153 5.97 -25.66 -4.22
C ARG A 153 6.43 -24.21 -4.25
N PRO A 154 7.70 -23.91 -3.93
CA PRO A 154 8.26 -22.57 -4.10
C PRO A 154 8.44 -22.23 -5.57
N GLY A 155 8.21 -20.97 -5.95
CA GLY A 155 8.43 -20.51 -7.32
C GLY A 155 7.19 -20.47 -8.20
N ILE A 156 5.99 -20.73 -7.66
CA ILE A 156 4.75 -20.57 -8.43
C ILE A 156 4.46 -19.09 -8.68
N SER A 157 4.17 -18.75 -9.94
CA SER A 157 3.78 -17.40 -10.32
C SER A 157 2.25 -17.27 -10.39
N ARG A 158 1.75 -16.04 -10.25
CA ARG A 158 0.32 -15.78 -10.43
C ARG A 158 -0.16 -16.11 -11.84
N SER A 159 0.68 -15.91 -12.86
CA SER A 159 0.35 -16.26 -14.24
C SER A 159 0.21 -17.77 -14.41
N LEU A 160 1.13 -18.55 -13.84
CA LEU A 160 1.07 -20.02 -13.88
C LEU A 160 -0.24 -20.53 -13.27
N VAL A 161 -0.56 -20.06 -12.06
CA VAL A 161 -1.78 -20.51 -11.36
C VAL A 161 -3.05 -20.08 -12.10
N ASN A 162 -3.07 -18.91 -12.72
CA ASN A 162 -4.18 -18.48 -13.57
C ASN A 162 -4.33 -19.38 -14.81
N ASN A 163 -3.23 -19.68 -15.50
CA ASN A 163 -3.23 -20.56 -16.67
C ASN A 163 -3.71 -21.98 -16.33
N VAL A 164 -3.27 -22.53 -15.20
CA VAL A 164 -3.74 -23.83 -14.69
C VAL A 164 -5.21 -23.75 -14.27
N SER A 165 -5.62 -22.67 -13.59
CA SER A 165 -7.01 -22.42 -13.21
C SER A 165 -7.93 -22.38 -14.42
N ASP A 166 -7.49 -21.78 -15.53
CA ASP A 166 -8.28 -21.70 -16.78
C ASP A 166 -8.44 -23.08 -17.44
N ILE A 167 -7.41 -23.93 -17.38
CA ILE A 167 -7.47 -25.30 -17.90
C ILE A 167 -8.35 -26.19 -16.99
N MET A 168 -8.17 -26.09 -15.68
CA MET A 168 -8.86 -26.94 -14.70
C MET A 168 -10.30 -26.46 -14.41
N GLY A 169 -10.60 -25.20 -14.65
CA GLY A 169 -11.88 -24.57 -14.34
C GLY A 169 -12.04 -24.19 -12.87
N TRP A 170 -10.96 -23.77 -12.20
CA TRP A 170 -10.97 -23.43 -10.77
C TRP A 170 -11.68 -22.10 -10.45
N ASP A 171 -11.80 -21.21 -11.44
CA ASP A 171 -12.45 -19.89 -11.35
C ASP A 171 -11.96 -19.03 -10.16
N LEU A 172 -10.65 -19.00 -9.94
CA LEU A 172 -10.03 -18.32 -8.79
C LEU A 172 -10.25 -16.79 -8.76
N GLY A 173 -10.62 -16.18 -9.89
CA GLY A 173 -10.87 -14.74 -10.01
C GLY A 173 -12.35 -14.36 -10.21
N GLY A 174 -13.26 -15.34 -10.22
CA GLY A 174 -14.68 -15.14 -10.52
C GLY A 174 -15.52 -14.81 -9.29
N TYR A 175 -16.76 -14.36 -9.54
CA TYR A 175 -17.79 -14.16 -8.50
C TYR A 175 -18.44 -15.48 -8.03
N ARG A 176 -18.04 -16.63 -8.59
CA ARG A 176 -18.60 -17.95 -8.25
C ARG A 176 -17.76 -18.62 -7.18
N ASP A 177 -18.37 -19.52 -6.42
CA ASP A 177 -17.65 -20.37 -5.47
C ASP A 177 -16.63 -21.23 -6.24
N SER A 178 -15.34 -21.08 -5.89
CA SER A 178 -14.26 -21.88 -6.49
C SER A 178 -14.52 -23.37 -6.26
N GLN A 179 -14.18 -24.21 -7.24
CA GLN A 179 -14.28 -25.67 -7.08
C GLN A 179 -13.30 -26.22 -6.03
N LEU A 180 -12.28 -25.42 -5.71
CA LEU A 180 -11.27 -25.74 -4.69
C LEU A 180 -11.75 -25.32 -3.29
N PRO A 181 -11.40 -26.09 -2.25
CA PRO A 181 -11.57 -25.66 -0.87
C PRO A 181 -10.82 -24.36 -0.56
N TYR A 182 -11.41 -23.51 0.29
CA TYR A 182 -10.85 -22.22 0.70
C TYR A 182 -9.39 -22.31 1.17
N TRP A 183 -9.03 -23.36 1.93
CA TRP A 183 -7.68 -23.53 2.48
C TRP A 183 -6.62 -23.76 1.39
N ILE A 184 -6.98 -24.39 0.27
CA ILE A 184 -6.06 -24.56 -0.88
C ILE A 184 -5.89 -23.23 -1.59
N VAL A 185 -6.98 -22.52 -1.85
CA VAL A 185 -6.94 -21.19 -2.49
C VAL A 185 -6.06 -20.23 -1.68
N HIS A 186 -6.25 -20.22 -0.36
CA HIS A 186 -5.42 -19.43 0.54
C HIS A 186 -3.95 -19.88 0.51
N ALA A 187 -3.66 -21.19 0.49
CA ALA A 187 -2.30 -21.70 0.39
C ALA A 187 -1.63 -21.30 -0.94
N LEU A 188 -2.36 -21.37 -2.06
CA LEU A 188 -1.90 -20.90 -3.36
C LEU A 188 -1.57 -19.40 -3.34
N GLU A 189 -2.48 -18.56 -2.84
CA GLU A 189 -2.23 -17.10 -2.77
C GLU A 189 -1.04 -16.80 -1.85
N THR A 190 -0.97 -17.44 -0.68
CA THR A 190 0.17 -17.28 0.25
C THR A 190 1.49 -17.61 -0.45
N GLN A 191 1.50 -18.70 -1.22
CA GLN A 191 2.68 -19.16 -1.92
C GLN A 191 3.06 -18.29 -3.13
N ILE A 192 2.07 -17.75 -3.84
CA ILE A 192 2.25 -16.75 -4.90
C ILE A 192 2.87 -15.48 -4.32
N GLU A 193 2.34 -14.99 -3.19
CA GLU A 193 2.85 -13.79 -2.53
C GLU A 193 4.29 -14.00 -2.04
N ALA A 194 4.59 -15.17 -1.45
CA ALA A 194 5.94 -15.54 -1.00
C ALA A 194 6.92 -15.58 -2.20
N THR A 195 6.51 -16.16 -3.32
CA THR A 195 7.30 -16.19 -4.55
C THR A 195 7.53 -14.79 -5.11
N ALA A 196 6.52 -13.93 -5.13
CA ALA A 196 6.65 -12.54 -5.56
C ALA A 196 7.61 -11.73 -4.67
N ALA A 197 7.54 -11.95 -3.35
CA ALA A 197 8.45 -11.37 -2.38
C ALA A 197 9.91 -11.81 -2.64
N ASP A 198 10.15 -13.11 -2.85
CA ASP A 198 11.48 -13.63 -3.16
C ASP A 198 12.04 -13.07 -4.48
N HIS A 199 11.21 -13.00 -5.53
CA HIS A 199 11.60 -12.37 -6.79
C HIS A 199 11.96 -10.89 -6.63
N HIS A 200 11.19 -10.14 -5.82
CA HIS A 200 11.50 -8.75 -5.53
C HIS A 200 12.84 -8.61 -4.78
N TRP A 201 13.09 -9.48 -3.81
CA TRP A 201 14.36 -9.50 -3.07
C TRP A 201 15.57 -9.77 -4.00
N ASP A 202 15.43 -10.72 -4.93
CA ASP A 202 16.45 -11.01 -5.94
C ASP A 202 16.59 -9.90 -6.99
N TYR A 203 15.51 -9.20 -7.33
CA TYR A 203 15.58 -8.00 -8.16
C TYR A 203 16.44 -6.92 -7.49
N LEU A 204 16.21 -6.62 -6.21
CA LEU A 204 17.02 -5.66 -5.45
C LEU A 204 18.50 -6.08 -5.37
N ARG A 205 18.76 -7.37 -5.18
CA ARG A 205 20.13 -7.93 -5.21
C ARG A 205 20.79 -7.74 -6.57
N ARG A 206 20.08 -8.00 -7.67
CA ARG A 206 20.60 -7.78 -9.02
C ARG A 206 20.86 -6.31 -9.31
N GLN A 207 19.96 -5.43 -8.90
CA GLN A 207 20.12 -3.98 -9.03
C GLN A 207 21.35 -3.44 -8.26
N ALA A 208 21.71 -4.09 -7.15
CA ALA A 208 22.92 -3.79 -6.37
C ALA A 208 24.23 -3.97 -7.15
N SER A 209 24.22 -4.75 -8.24
CA SER A 209 25.40 -4.95 -9.08
C SER A 209 25.68 -3.78 -10.03
N LEU A 210 24.65 -2.99 -10.36
CA LEU A 210 24.70 -1.96 -11.40
C LEU A 210 25.47 -0.70 -10.99
N ASP A 211 25.34 -0.27 -9.73
CA ASP A 211 25.95 0.97 -9.24
C ASP A 211 26.59 0.79 -7.85
N ARG A 212 27.55 1.66 -7.52
CA ARG A 212 28.19 1.68 -6.19
C ARG A 212 27.19 2.07 -5.10
N GLN A 213 26.28 3.00 -5.35
CA GLN A 213 25.31 3.41 -4.34
C GLN A 213 24.26 2.32 -4.11
N SER A 214 23.76 1.68 -5.18
CA SER A 214 22.83 0.56 -5.06
C SER A 214 23.46 -0.64 -4.33
N ARG A 215 24.75 -0.89 -4.54
CA ARG A 215 25.51 -1.88 -3.77
C ARG A 215 25.53 -1.57 -2.28
N LEU A 216 25.81 -0.32 -1.91
CA LEU A 216 25.79 0.10 -0.51
C LEU A 216 24.38 0.01 0.09
N ALA A 217 23.35 0.45 -0.65
CA ALA A 217 21.96 0.32 -0.23
C ALA A 217 21.60 -1.13 0.07
N TRP A 218 21.93 -2.05 -0.84
CA TRP A 218 21.72 -3.48 -0.64
C TRP A 218 22.41 -4.01 0.61
N ARG A 219 23.69 -3.71 0.82
CA ARG A 219 24.45 -4.18 1.99
C ARG A 219 23.86 -3.70 3.31
N ILE A 220 23.26 -2.50 3.33
CA ILE A 220 22.58 -1.98 4.51
C ILE A 220 21.21 -2.63 4.68
N LEU A 221 20.47 -2.82 3.58
CA LEU A 221 19.13 -3.42 3.53
C LEU A 221 19.15 -4.90 3.95
N SER A 222 20.09 -5.68 3.42
CA SER A 222 20.30 -7.10 3.72
C SER A 222 20.86 -7.37 5.11
N GLY A 223 21.27 -6.32 5.83
CA GLY A 223 21.84 -6.43 7.17
C GLY A 223 23.34 -6.79 7.22
N GLU A 224 24.05 -6.87 6.09
CA GLU A 224 25.52 -6.99 6.10
C GLU A 224 26.17 -5.83 6.88
N ILE A 225 25.58 -4.65 6.79
CA ILE A 225 25.96 -3.46 7.58
C ILE A 225 24.89 -3.23 8.63
N ALA A 226 25.20 -3.62 9.88
CA ALA A 226 24.24 -3.57 11.00
C ALA A 226 23.71 -2.17 11.32
N HIS A 227 24.48 -1.11 11.08
CA HIS A 227 24.09 0.27 11.41
C HIS A 227 24.44 1.25 10.28
N LEU A 228 23.55 2.24 10.08
CA LEU A 228 23.79 3.30 9.12
C LEU A 228 24.98 4.16 9.58
N SER A 229 26.09 4.06 8.85
CA SER A 229 27.27 4.87 9.12
C SER A 229 26.99 6.37 8.95
N TRP A 230 27.68 7.22 9.71
CA TRP A 230 27.47 8.67 9.66
C TRP A 230 27.72 9.25 8.26
N TRP A 231 28.72 8.74 7.54
CA TRP A 231 29.07 9.20 6.19
C TRP A 231 28.00 8.84 5.15
N ALA A 232 27.21 7.78 5.36
CA ALA A 232 26.12 7.41 4.46
C ALA A 232 25.01 8.49 4.44
N ARG A 233 24.91 9.31 5.50
CA ARG A 233 23.98 10.43 5.59
C ARG A 233 24.42 11.65 4.78
N LEU A 234 25.70 11.72 4.41
CA LEU A 234 26.25 12.79 3.58
C LEU A 234 26.01 12.54 2.09
N ILE A 235 25.73 11.29 1.69
CA ILE A 235 25.41 10.98 0.31
C ILE A 235 24.03 11.58 0.00
N PRO A 236 23.92 12.49 -0.99
CA PRO A 236 22.67 13.18 -1.22
C PRO A 236 21.58 12.23 -1.70
N ASP A 237 20.37 12.38 -1.15
CA ASP A 237 19.15 11.59 -1.41
C ASP A 237 19.25 10.09 -1.10
N PHE A 238 20.42 9.57 -0.74
CA PHE A 238 20.64 8.14 -0.46
C PHE A 238 19.73 7.58 0.63
N VAL A 239 19.67 8.27 1.77
CA VAL A 239 18.84 7.85 2.91
C VAL A 239 17.35 7.88 2.52
N GLN A 240 16.91 8.86 1.74
CA GLN A 240 15.53 8.96 1.30
C GLN A 240 15.18 7.83 0.32
N VAL A 241 16.05 7.53 -0.64
CA VAL A 241 15.88 6.39 -1.56
C VAL A 241 15.79 5.08 -0.76
N LEU A 242 16.66 4.88 0.22
CA LEU A 242 16.65 3.69 1.06
C LEU A 242 15.37 3.58 1.89
N LEU A 243 14.91 4.68 2.52
CA LEU A 243 13.67 4.70 3.28
C LEU A 243 12.44 4.47 2.39
N ASN A 244 12.43 5.00 1.16
CA ASN A 244 11.36 4.76 0.19
C ASN A 244 11.30 3.28 -0.20
N GLN A 245 12.46 2.64 -0.46
CA GLN A 245 12.51 1.20 -0.73
C GLN A 245 11.98 0.37 0.45
N VAL A 246 12.36 0.71 1.68
CA VAL A 246 11.83 0.00 2.86
C VAL A 246 10.34 0.26 3.06
N ALA A 247 9.85 1.46 2.77
CA ALA A 247 8.42 1.78 2.81
C ALA A 247 7.63 1.01 1.73
N GLU A 248 8.19 0.86 0.53
CA GLU A 248 7.63 0.03 -0.53
C GLU A 248 7.56 -1.43 -0.11
N ILE A 249 8.65 -1.99 0.44
CA ILE A 249 8.67 -3.35 0.99
C ILE A 249 7.63 -3.51 2.09
N LYS A 250 7.52 -2.56 3.02
CA LYS A 250 6.53 -2.60 4.11
C LYS A 250 5.10 -2.68 3.60
N ASN A 251 4.78 -1.96 2.52
CA ASN A 251 3.43 -1.86 2.00
C ASN A 251 3.09 -2.99 1.01
N ALA A 252 4.04 -3.40 0.16
CA ALA A 252 3.80 -4.37 -0.91
C ALA A 252 4.22 -5.80 -0.55
N TYR A 253 5.22 -5.98 0.32
CA TYR A 253 5.81 -7.28 0.66
C TYR A 253 6.09 -7.40 2.17
N PRO A 254 5.05 -7.40 3.03
CA PRO A 254 5.21 -7.36 4.49
C PRO A 254 6.04 -8.54 5.04
N GLN A 255 5.99 -9.69 4.37
CA GLN A 255 6.77 -10.88 4.71
C GLN A 255 8.30 -10.70 4.56
N LEU A 256 8.77 -9.77 3.73
CA LEU A 256 10.20 -9.47 3.62
C LEU A 256 10.74 -8.66 4.81
N LEU A 257 9.87 -8.09 5.66
CA LEU A 257 10.31 -7.24 6.78
C LEU A 257 11.18 -7.99 7.79
N GLU A 258 11.02 -9.32 7.92
CA GLU A 258 11.87 -10.15 8.77
C GLU A 258 13.32 -10.24 8.26
N ARG A 259 13.51 -10.11 6.94
CA ARG A 259 14.83 -10.14 6.27
C ARG A 259 15.49 -8.78 6.20
N VAL A 260 14.72 -7.69 6.35
CA VAL A 260 15.22 -6.31 6.31
C VAL A 260 15.92 -5.96 7.61
N ASN A 261 17.04 -5.25 7.52
CA ASN A 261 17.78 -4.78 8.69
C ASN A 261 16.88 -4.00 9.69
N PRO A 262 16.77 -4.44 10.97
CA PRO A 262 15.91 -3.80 11.96
C PRO A 262 16.33 -2.36 12.29
N ALA A 263 17.60 -1.99 12.07
CA ALA A 263 18.05 -0.61 12.24
C ALA A 263 17.39 0.34 11.24
N LEU A 264 17.11 -0.11 10.02
CA LEU A 264 16.39 0.69 9.01
C LEU A 264 14.92 0.87 9.37
N LEU A 265 14.28 -0.17 9.92
CA LEU A 265 12.90 -0.08 10.38
C LEU A 265 12.75 0.99 11.49
N ARG A 266 13.73 1.09 12.38
CA ARG A 266 13.79 2.17 13.40
C ARG A 266 13.98 3.56 12.79
N LEU A 267 14.74 3.67 11.71
CA LEU A 267 14.92 4.93 10.97
C LEU A 267 13.66 5.36 10.23
N LEU A 268 12.83 4.42 9.75
CA LEU A 268 11.54 4.75 9.15
C LEU A 268 10.61 5.46 10.15
N SER A 269 10.69 5.06 11.42
CA SER A 269 9.94 5.69 12.52
C SER A 269 10.61 6.95 13.07
N THR A 270 11.84 7.26 12.66
CA THR A 270 12.60 8.41 13.17
C THR A 270 13.16 9.24 12.02
N PRO A 271 12.50 10.34 11.63
CA PRO A 271 13.04 11.22 10.60
C PRO A 271 14.42 11.73 11.06
N THR A 272 15.43 11.43 10.23
CA THR A 272 16.80 11.90 10.45
C THR A 272 17.17 12.90 9.35
N PRO A 273 17.94 13.95 9.69
CA PRO A 273 18.42 14.88 8.69
C PRO A 273 19.34 14.14 7.71
N ALA A 274 18.97 14.18 6.43
CA ALA A 274 19.76 13.64 5.33
C ALA A 274 20.07 14.77 4.34
N VAL A 275 21.23 14.68 3.69
CA VAL A 275 21.59 15.60 2.60
C VAL A 275 20.72 15.28 1.39
N SER A 276 20.21 16.31 0.70
CA SER A 276 19.50 16.14 -0.58
C SER A 276 20.21 16.92 -1.69
N TRP A 277 20.21 16.39 -2.92
CA TRP A 277 20.78 17.13 -4.05
C TRP A 277 20.05 18.45 -4.26
N GLY A 278 18.74 18.44 -4.06
CA GLY A 278 17.93 19.66 -4.11
C GLY A 278 18.44 20.73 -3.15
N ALA A 279 18.71 20.39 -1.89
CA ALA A 279 19.17 21.36 -0.89
C ALA A 279 20.60 21.86 -1.16
N LEU A 280 21.50 21.00 -1.63
CA LEU A 280 22.86 21.42 -2.02
C LEU A 280 22.84 22.39 -3.20
N ILE A 281 22.05 22.07 -4.23
CA ILE A 281 21.85 22.95 -5.38
C ILE A 281 21.19 24.25 -4.93
N ALA A 282 20.29 24.21 -3.93
CA ALA A 282 19.62 25.40 -3.41
C ALA A 282 20.61 26.34 -2.75
N ILE A 283 21.46 25.82 -1.85
CA ILE A 283 22.50 26.62 -1.19
C ILE A 283 23.39 27.25 -2.25
N TRP A 284 23.86 26.47 -3.22
CA TRP A 284 24.73 26.99 -4.28
C TRP A 284 24.03 28.09 -5.09
N PHE A 285 22.77 27.85 -5.48
CA PHE A 285 21.95 28.79 -6.24
C PHE A 285 21.76 30.11 -5.50
N TRP A 286 21.32 30.05 -4.24
CA TRP A 286 21.09 31.23 -3.40
C TRP A 286 22.40 31.95 -3.07
N GLY A 287 23.46 31.20 -2.73
CA GLY A 287 24.78 31.77 -2.46
C GLY A 287 25.35 32.52 -3.66
N PHE A 288 25.23 31.95 -4.86
CA PHE A 288 25.68 32.61 -6.09
C PHE A 288 24.82 33.83 -6.45
N ALA A 289 23.50 33.71 -6.35
CA ALA A 289 22.60 34.83 -6.66
C ALA A 289 22.80 36.02 -5.70
N LEU A 290 23.06 35.75 -4.41
CA LEU A 290 23.37 36.76 -3.41
C LEU A 290 24.78 37.34 -3.57
N TYR A 291 25.76 36.53 -3.97
CA TYR A 291 27.12 36.99 -4.28
C TYR A 291 27.13 38.07 -5.37
N ILE A 292 26.30 37.90 -6.41
CA ILE A 292 26.14 38.92 -7.47
C ILE A 292 25.64 40.25 -6.88
N GLN A 293 24.70 40.23 -5.92
CA GLN A 293 24.16 41.45 -5.32
C GLN A 293 25.15 42.14 -4.38
N VAL A 294 25.82 41.36 -3.53
CA VAL A 294 26.85 41.89 -2.63
C VAL A 294 28.01 42.51 -3.42
N ARG A 295 28.38 41.92 -4.56
CA ARG A 295 29.39 42.50 -5.45
C ARG A 295 28.94 43.82 -6.08
N ALA A 296 27.63 44.03 -6.24
CA ALA A 296 27.09 45.26 -6.79
C ALA A 296 26.93 46.37 -5.73
N ASP A 297 26.67 46.01 -4.47
CA ASP A 297 26.51 46.94 -3.36
C ASP A 297 26.96 46.30 -2.02
N GLU A 298 28.02 46.87 -1.43
CA GLU A 298 28.65 46.36 -0.21
C GLU A 298 27.75 46.50 1.04
N HIS A 299 26.79 47.41 1.05
CA HIS A 299 25.88 47.58 2.18
C HIS A 299 24.92 46.39 2.37
N LEU A 300 24.73 45.59 1.31
CA LEU A 300 23.81 44.45 1.31
C LEU A 300 24.42 43.18 1.93
N VAL A 301 25.70 43.18 2.33
CA VAL A 301 26.42 42.00 2.87
C VAL A 301 25.67 41.36 4.03
N TRP A 302 25.23 42.15 5.01
CA TRP A 302 24.55 41.61 6.19
C TRP A 302 23.18 41.02 5.88
N GLN A 303 22.44 41.61 4.94
CA GLN A 303 21.16 41.07 4.47
C GLN A 303 21.38 39.74 3.73
N ALA A 304 22.41 39.67 2.87
CA ALA A 304 22.77 38.44 2.16
C ALA A 304 23.21 37.31 3.09
N VAL A 305 24.06 37.61 4.09
CA VAL A 305 24.49 36.62 5.10
C VAL A 305 23.30 36.10 5.90
N THR A 306 22.41 37.00 6.34
CA THR A 306 21.18 36.62 7.06
C THR A 306 20.32 35.68 6.22
N MET A 307 20.19 35.97 4.92
CA MET A 307 19.38 35.19 4.00
C MET A 307 19.95 33.80 3.71
N VAL A 308 21.28 33.66 3.55
CA VAL A 308 21.94 32.34 3.48
C VAL A 308 21.72 31.57 4.78
N GLY A 309 21.81 32.23 5.94
CA GLY A 309 21.51 31.64 7.24
C GLY A 309 20.08 31.09 7.32
N ILE A 310 19.09 31.86 6.85
CA ILE A 310 17.69 31.41 6.75
C ILE A 310 17.55 30.21 5.82
N VAL A 311 18.18 30.23 4.64
CA VAL A 311 18.13 29.12 3.68
C VAL A 311 18.66 27.82 4.31
N ILE A 312 19.83 27.86 4.96
CA ILE A 312 20.42 26.69 5.62
C ILE A 312 19.53 26.22 6.78
N LEU A 313 19.06 27.16 7.62
CA LEU A 313 18.20 26.87 8.76
C LEU A 313 16.89 26.20 8.35
N TYR A 314 16.26 26.63 7.26
CA TYR A 314 15.00 26.04 6.82
C TYR A 314 15.18 24.73 6.04
N LEU A 315 16.28 24.56 5.29
CA LEU A 315 16.54 23.32 4.58
C LEU A 315 16.93 22.15 5.51
N TRP A 316 17.69 22.41 6.57
CA TRP A 316 18.13 21.36 7.52
C TRP A 316 17.51 21.46 8.91
N GLY A 317 17.22 22.66 9.41
CA GLY A 317 16.66 22.87 10.74
C GLY A 317 15.15 22.65 10.80
N ALA A 318 14.38 23.02 9.77
CA ALA A 318 12.92 22.80 9.78
C ALA A 318 12.52 21.31 9.89
N PRO A 319 13.13 20.37 9.13
CA PRO A 319 12.83 18.95 9.29
C PRO A 319 13.15 18.43 10.70
N VAL A 320 14.25 18.90 11.30
CA VAL A 320 14.67 18.51 12.66
C VAL A 320 13.72 19.09 13.71
N LEU A 321 13.28 20.35 13.56
CA LEU A 321 12.33 20.98 14.46
C LEU A 321 10.97 20.28 14.44
N LEU A 322 10.48 19.91 13.26
CA LEU A 322 9.24 19.14 13.10
C LEU A 322 9.36 17.75 13.74
N ALA A 323 10.48 17.05 13.49
CA ALA A 323 10.77 15.75 14.12
C ALA A 323 10.81 15.83 15.66
N CYS A 324 11.42 16.87 16.22
CA CYS A 324 11.48 17.09 17.67
C CYS A 324 10.11 17.46 18.26
N TYR A 325 9.28 18.19 17.50
CA TYR A 325 7.92 18.54 17.90
C TYR A 325 7.03 17.30 18.02
N GLU A 326 7.10 16.37 17.05
CA GLU A 326 6.37 15.09 17.12
C GLU A 326 6.77 14.25 18.34
N ARG A 327 8.04 14.32 18.76
CA ARG A 327 8.54 13.67 19.98
C ARG A 327 8.12 14.36 21.29
N LYS A 328 7.26 15.39 21.23
CA LYS A 328 6.70 16.11 22.40
C LYS A 328 7.74 16.74 23.32
N ALA A 329 8.93 17.09 22.83
CA ALA A 329 9.94 17.78 23.64
C ALA A 329 9.48 19.21 24.00
N LEU A 330 9.66 19.62 25.28
CA LEU A 330 9.20 20.93 25.78
C LEU A 330 9.85 22.11 25.04
N LEU A 331 11.17 22.08 24.89
CA LEU A 331 11.92 23.11 24.15
C LEU A 331 11.52 23.17 22.66
N ALA A 332 11.14 22.03 22.08
CA ALA A 332 10.68 21.96 20.70
C ALA A 332 9.32 22.65 20.51
N ARG A 333 8.42 22.60 21.50
CA ARG A 333 7.12 23.30 21.41
C ARG A 333 7.27 24.81 21.38
N ILE A 334 8.12 25.36 22.25
CA ILE A 334 8.35 26.80 22.34
C ILE A 334 9.04 27.30 21.08
N SER A 335 10.13 26.63 20.66
CA SER A 335 10.84 26.98 19.43
C SER A 335 9.97 26.80 18.19
N HIS A 336 9.10 25.79 18.15
CA HIS A 336 8.17 25.58 17.04
C HIS A 336 7.22 26.77 16.86
N ILE A 337 6.63 27.32 17.92
CA ILE A 337 5.75 28.50 17.82
C ILE A 337 6.52 29.69 17.23
N PHE A 338 7.73 29.95 17.71
CA PHE A 338 8.58 31.02 17.20
C PHE A 338 8.87 30.86 15.71
N PHE A 339 9.37 29.68 15.30
CA PHE A 339 9.68 29.43 13.89
C PHE A 339 8.43 29.35 13.01
N TRP A 340 7.29 28.94 13.56
CA TRP A 340 6.01 28.94 12.85
C TRP A 340 5.59 30.37 12.48
N LEU A 341 5.68 31.32 13.42
CA LEU A 341 5.41 32.74 13.16
C LEU A 341 6.46 33.35 12.22
N LEU A 342 7.73 33.06 12.45
CA LEU A 342 8.82 33.54 11.58
C LEU A 342 8.62 33.09 10.13
N SER A 343 8.14 31.87 9.93
CA SER A 343 7.86 31.33 8.59
C SER A 343 6.78 32.12 7.85
N TRP A 344 5.72 32.53 8.55
CA TRP A 344 4.69 33.41 7.98
C TRP A 344 5.24 34.78 7.60
N VAL A 345 6.09 35.36 8.45
CA VAL A 345 6.75 36.64 8.18
C VAL A 345 7.63 36.55 6.93
N ILE A 346 8.49 35.52 6.84
CA ILE A 346 9.36 35.29 5.68
C ILE A 346 8.54 35.15 4.39
N MET A 347 7.43 34.41 4.43
CA MET A 347 6.58 34.23 3.26
C MET A 347 5.81 35.50 2.88
N ALA A 348 5.50 36.37 3.85
CA ALA A 348 4.78 37.62 3.62
C ALA A 348 5.64 38.70 2.93
N VAL A 349 6.96 38.75 3.19
CA VAL A 349 7.88 39.74 2.61
C VAL A 349 7.81 39.82 1.08
N PRO A 350 8.05 38.73 0.31
CA PRO A 350 7.99 38.81 -1.15
C PRO A 350 6.58 39.12 -1.67
N LEU A 351 5.54 38.62 -0.98
CA LEU A 351 4.14 38.89 -1.34
C LEU A 351 3.79 40.37 -1.16
N PHE A 352 4.32 41.01 -0.11
CA PHE A 352 4.16 42.44 0.12
C PHE A 352 4.84 43.27 -0.97
N HIS A 353 6.07 42.94 -1.35
CA HIS A 353 6.76 43.63 -2.46
C HIS A 353 6.01 43.45 -3.79
N ILE A 354 5.53 42.22 -4.10
CA ILE A 354 4.65 41.94 -5.26
C ILE A 354 3.39 42.80 -5.23
N TYR A 355 2.73 42.88 -4.07
CA TYR A 355 1.54 43.69 -3.90
C TYR A 355 1.82 45.18 -4.16
N VAL A 356 2.91 45.72 -3.61
CA VAL A 356 3.32 47.11 -3.81
C VAL A 356 3.59 47.40 -5.29
N LEU A 357 4.24 46.49 -6.02
CA LEU A 357 4.48 46.65 -7.47
C LEU A 357 3.18 46.70 -8.26
N LEU A 358 2.32 45.71 -8.03
CA LEU A 358 1.03 45.61 -8.70
C LEU A 358 0.20 46.87 -8.44
N TYR A 359 0.21 47.36 -7.20
CA TYR A 359 -0.50 48.58 -6.83
C TYR A 359 -0.07 49.82 -7.62
N HIS A 360 1.21 49.90 -8.01
CA HIS A 360 1.78 51.02 -8.77
C HIS A 360 1.79 50.84 -10.30
N TYR A 361 1.30 49.70 -10.83
CA TYR A 361 1.30 49.44 -12.28
C TYR A 361 0.12 50.13 -13.02
N PRO A 362 0.36 51.02 -13.99
CA PRO A 362 -0.71 51.65 -14.80
C PRO A 362 -1.24 50.68 -15.87
N PRO A 363 -2.53 50.74 -16.32
CA PRO A 363 -3.53 51.81 -16.19
C PRO A 363 -4.80 51.40 -15.40
N ALA A 364 -4.72 50.44 -14.47
CA ALA A 364 -5.91 49.86 -13.83
C ALA A 364 -6.66 50.91 -12.96
N SER A 365 -7.97 51.03 -13.15
CA SER A 365 -8.89 51.95 -12.45
C SER A 365 -8.59 52.09 -10.95
N ALA A 366 -8.59 53.33 -10.44
CA ALA A 366 -8.34 53.63 -9.02
C ALA A 366 -9.44 53.09 -8.11
N GLY A 367 -9.10 52.53 -6.95
CA GLY A 367 -10.05 52.20 -5.87
C GLY A 367 -10.06 50.74 -5.40
N VAL A 368 -11.17 50.34 -4.75
CA VAL A 368 -11.37 49.02 -4.11
C VAL A 368 -11.25 47.86 -5.10
N ALA A 369 -11.67 48.05 -6.35
CA ALA A 369 -11.54 47.04 -7.42
C ALA A 369 -10.08 46.64 -7.68
N ARG A 370 -9.12 47.57 -7.53
CA ARG A 370 -7.68 47.30 -7.66
C ARG A 370 -7.19 46.38 -6.54
N VAL A 371 -7.60 46.67 -5.31
CA VAL A 371 -7.28 45.85 -4.14
C VAL A 371 -7.86 44.45 -4.31
N CYS A 372 -9.13 44.32 -4.70
CA CYS A 372 -9.77 43.02 -4.93
C CYS A 372 -9.13 42.20 -6.06
N MET A 373 -8.76 42.81 -7.19
CA MET A 373 -8.07 42.09 -8.26
C MET A 373 -6.70 41.59 -7.82
N PHE A 374 -5.90 42.44 -7.17
CA PHE A 374 -4.55 42.06 -6.78
C PHE A 374 -4.54 41.09 -5.59
N THR A 375 -5.49 41.20 -4.66
CA THR A 375 -5.65 40.16 -3.63
C THR A 375 -6.06 38.83 -4.25
N ALA A 376 -6.90 38.80 -5.27
CA ALA A 376 -7.23 37.56 -5.99
C ALA A 376 -6.00 36.97 -6.72
N VAL A 377 -5.15 37.81 -7.33
CA VAL A 377 -3.90 37.38 -7.98
C VAL A 377 -2.92 36.79 -6.97
N ILE A 378 -2.77 37.39 -5.78
CA ILE A 378 -1.87 36.91 -4.72
C ILE A 378 -2.46 35.71 -3.96
N ALA A 379 -3.78 35.58 -3.90
CA ALA A 379 -4.45 34.46 -3.25
C ALA A 379 -4.05 33.11 -3.88
N TYR A 380 -3.82 33.05 -5.19
CA TYR A 380 -3.42 31.81 -5.87
C TYR A 380 -2.02 31.32 -5.46
N PRO A 381 -0.94 32.13 -5.51
CA PRO A 381 0.37 31.77 -4.97
C PRO A 381 0.33 31.38 -3.49
N VAL A 382 -0.41 32.13 -2.67
CA VAL A 382 -0.57 31.83 -1.23
C VAL A 382 -1.23 30.46 -1.05
N TRP A 383 -2.32 30.22 -1.77
CA TRP A 383 -3.01 28.93 -1.73
C TRP A 383 -2.12 27.79 -2.24
N TRP A 384 -1.33 27.99 -3.30
CA TRP A 384 -0.42 26.98 -3.82
C TRP A 384 0.71 26.63 -2.83
N LEU A 385 1.25 27.63 -2.13
CA LEU A 385 2.24 27.45 -1.06
C LEU A 385 1.64 26.68 0.13
N VAL A 386 0.40 26.97 0.50
CA VAL A 386 -0.29 26.40 1.67
C VAL A 386 -0.93 25.03 1.40
N ARG A 387 -1.38 24.76 0.16
CA ARG A 387 -2.16 23.55 -0.18
C ARG A 387 -1.39 22.23 -0.04
N SER A 388 -0.06 22.24 -0.05
CA SER A 388 0.73 21.00 -0.08
C SER A 388 0.42 19.99 1.01
N ASN A 389 0.01 20.43 2.21
CA ASN A 389 -0.13 19.57 3.37
C ASN A 389 -1.22 20.09 4.33
N LEU A 390 -2.47 20.25 3.85
CA LEU A 390 -3.59 20.70 4.70
C LEU A 390 -3.81 19.80 5.93
N HIS A 391 -3.50 18.51 5.81
CA HIS A 391 -3.60 17.54 6.90
C HIS A 391 -2.57 17.75 8.03
N GLN A 392 -1.45 18.44 7.77
CA GLN A 392 -0.40 18.73 8.75
C GLN A 392 -0.31 20.24 9.02
N TRP A 393 -1.37 20.81 9.60
CA TRP A 393 -1.52 22.26 9.75
C TRP A 393 -0.36 22.94 10.50
N TYR A 394 0.26 22.23 11.45
CA TYR A 394 1.43 22.70 12.20
C TYR A 394 2.70 22.84 11.33
N ALA A 395 2.81 22.11 10.22
CA ALA A 395 3.96 22.13 9.32
C ALA A 395 3.78 23.06 8.10
N ILE A 396 2.59 23.63 7.90
CA ILE A 396 2.24 24.43 6.72
C ILE A 396 3.23 25.56 6.44
N PRO A 397 3.50 26.50 7.37
CA PRO A 397 4.30 27.66 7.02
C PRO A 397 5.78 27.30 6.85
N PHE A 398 6.27 26.27 7.53
CA PHE A 398 7.62 25.70 7.30
C PHE A 398 7.75 25.16 5.89
N ASN A 399 6.82 24.32 5.46
CA ASN A 399 6.79 23.75 4.12
C ASN A 399 6.64 24.83 3.05
N GLY A 400 5.86 25.88 3.33
CA GLY A 400 5.73 27.06 2.47
C GLY A 400 7.08 27.76 2.24
N VAL A 401 7.83 28.05 3.30
CA VAL A 401 9.17 28.67 3.19
C VAL A 401 10.16 27.74 2.47
N VAL A 402 10.18 26.44 2.78
CA VAL A 402 11.04 25.49 2.08
C VAL A 402 10.71 25.44 0.58
N LYS A 403 9.42 25.43 0.21
CA LYS A 403 9.00 25.50 -1.20
C LYS A 403 9.42 26.80 -1.88
N LEU A 404 9.31 27.93 -1.18
CA LEU A 404 9.73 29.23 -1.69
C LEU A 404 11.25 29.25 -1.97
N ILE A 405 12.05 28.71 -1.05
CA ILE A 405 13.50 28.55 -1.21
C ILE A 405 13.83 27.58 -2.35
N MET A 406 13.07 26.49 -2.48
CA MET A 406 13.26 25.47 -3.50
C MET A 406 12.64 25.83 -4.86
N LEU A 407 11.90 26.94 -4.97
CA LEU A 407 11.16 27.32 -6.18
C LEU A 407 12.03 27.33 -7.45
N PRO A 408 13.25 27.89 -7.45
CA PRO A 408 14.12 27.86 -8.63
C PRO A 408 14.48 26.42 -9.06
N ILE A 409 14.65 25.52 -8.10
CA ILE A 409 15.01 24.13 -8.36
C ILE A 409 13.80 23.32 -8.80
N LEU A 410 12.63 23.57 -8.21
CA LEU A 410 11.38 22.97 -8.64
C LEU A 410 11.07 23.36 -10.09
N PHE A 411 11.36 24.60 -10.47
CA PHE A 411 11.27 25.07 -11.86
C PHE A 411 12.27 24.33 -12.77
N LEU A 412 13.55 24.22 -12.37
CA LEU A 412 14.53 23.44 -13.13
C LEU A 412 14.12 21.97 -13.28
N LYS A 413 13.56 21.33 -12.25
CA LYS A 413 13.11 19.93 -12.34
C LYS A 413 11.99 19.69 -13.36
N GLN A 414 11.24 20.71 -13.75
CA GLN A 414 10.20 20.59 -14.78
C GLN A 414 10.76 20.64 -16.21
N LEU A 415 12.01 21.06 -16.39
CA LEU A 415 12.66 21.18 -17.69
C LEU A 415 13.39 19.87 -18.06
N PRO A 416 13.62 19.61 -19.37
CA PRO A 416 14.38 18.46 -19.83
C PRO A 416 15.81 18.47 -19.26
N PRO A 417 16.44 17.30 -19.02
CA PRO A 417 17.72 17.20 -18.31
C PRO A 417 18.86 17.99 -18.98
N MET A 418 18.89 18.09 -20.32
CA MET A 418 19.87 18.92 -21.04
C MET A 418 19.68 20.42 -20.77
N VAL A 419 18.43 20.87 -20.62
CA VAL A 419 18.09 22.26 -20.31
C VAL A 419 18.39 22.57 -18.84
N ASN A 420 18.33 21.58 -17.94
CA ASN A 420 18.62 21.78 -16.52
C ASN A 420 20.05 22.25 -16.27
N VAL A 421 21.01 21.71 -17.01
CA VAL A 421 22.42 22.10 -16.89
C VAL A 421 22.62 23.56 -17.32
N VAL A 422 22.03 23.94 -18.45
CA VAL A 422 22.08 25.31 -18.95
C VAL A 422 21.32 26.26 -18.03
N GLY A 423 20.14 25.86 -17.58
CA GLY A 423 19.31 26.59 -16.63
C GLY A 423 20.01 26.80 -15.29
N LEU A 424 20.77 25.83 -14.80
CA LEU A 424 21.56 25.99 -13.56
C LEU A 424 22.60 27.10 -13.66
N ILE A 425 23.11 27.39 -14.85
CA ILE A 425 24.10 28.45 -15.09
C ILE A 425 23.43 29.82 -15.31
N ILE A 426 22.33 29.87 -16.08
CA ILE A 426 21.68 31.12 -16.50
C ILE A 426 20.66 31.64 -15.48
N LEU A 427 19.98 30.74 -14.76
CA LEU A 427 18.91 31.10 -13.85
C LEU A 427 19.40 31.90 -12.62
N PRO A 428 20.54 31.59 -11.97
CA PRO A 428 20.97 32.36 -10.80
C PRO A 428 21.21 33.85 -11.08
N PRO A 429 21.91 34.28 -12.16
CA PRO A 429 22.01 35.70 -12.52
C PRO A 429 20.65 36.37 -12.75
N LEU A 430 19.75 35.73 -13.48
CA LEU A 430 18.43 36.29 -13.80
C LEU A 430 17.57 36.41 -12.53
N TYR A 431 17.62 35.39 -11.69
CA TYR A 431 16.90 35.34 -10.43
C TYR A 431 17.49 36.30 -9.38
N SER A 432 18.79 36.64 -9.47
CA SER A 432 19.42 37.64 -8.62
C SER A 432 18.71 39.00 -8.70
N TYR A 433 18.27 39.43 -9.88
CA TYR A 433 17.49 40.66 -10.04
C TYR A 433 16.13 40.59 -9.32
N VAL A 434 15.46 39.43 -9.43
CA VAL A 434 14.20 39.16 -8.74
C VAL A 434 14.39 39.18 -7.22
N ILE A 435 15.48 38.59 -6.72
CA ILE A 435 15.82 38.58 -5.30
C ILE A 435 16.07 39.98 -4.78
N LYS A 436 16.87 40.79 -5.49
CA LYS A 436 17.15 42.20 -5.12
C LYS A 436 15.84 42.94 -4.87
N TRP A 437 14.89 42.73 -5.77
CA TRP A 437 13.63 43.41 -5.72
C TRP A 437 12.67 42.91 -4.62
N LEU A 438 12.69 41.61 -4.34
CA LEU A 438 11.75 40.98 -3.39
C LEU A 438 12.21 41.00 -1.93
N TYR A 439 13.53 40.93 -1.67
CA TYR A 439 14.05 40.63 -0.34
C TYR A 439 15.03 41.68 0.21
N PHE A 440 15.61 42.53 -0.66
CA PHE A 440 16.51 43.58 -0.19
C PHE A 440 15.73 44.88 0.03
N PHE A 441 15.96 45.48 1.18
CA PHE A 441 15.41 46.79 1.53
C PHE A 441 16.45 47.85 1.19
N ASN A 442 16.09 48.79 0.32
CA ASN A 442 16.88 49.99 0.02
C ASN A 442 16.72 51.06 1.09
#